data_AF-Q0DTR8-F1
#
_entry.id   AF-Q0DTR8-F1
#
_cell.length_a   1.000
_cell.length_b   1.000
_cell.length_c   1.000
_cell.angle_alpha   90.00
_cell.angle_beta   90.00
_cell.angle_gamma   90.00
#
_symmetry.space_group_name_H-M   'P 1'
#
loop_
_entity.id
_entity.type
_entity.pdbx_description
1 polymer ?
#
loop_
_entity_poly.entity_id
_entity_poly.type
_entity_poly.pdbx_seq_one_letter_code
_entity_poly.pdbx_strand_id
1 'polypeptide(L)'
;MDFSGDVKPAIHRPSVAAARGGGNGGAIPLLRGWQAFRRSGAPARLLCFEGGAWADVAGEVVGLLRRAFMEGKAVCEAACGGRVFLFDFMRMVRIDEATAEEAALGWIDDRGACFFPAPEGGRKRKRERDEAGSEVKGEDRRRRQPAAEEEDGDEASSGVEERSGESRPEADEPDRKKARGTLWGKAVRLDEADKFYKVVEKLFVSRMAPVAAARGVAITAVHKVAQGPRARAFHLQGQLLAAARGVGDGSNAKFAWYGAPAADVAAAVEHGFGRTNGQFLGGRAHGDGVHLSPPQYPHASAMLTKPDENGEAHIVLCRVLMGRPEAVPASSPQFHPSSDEYDSAVDNLENPRWYVVWSTDMNTRILPEYVVSFRWPNLPQMEGSSGLGSKLKKPSPAATRDMFPMLLTEIQRFVPSPKLQTLQRTYNCFKRGQMKKDQFIRFLRSHIGDNVLTTVAKKLRGY
;
A
#
# COMPACT_ATOMS: atom_id res chain seq x y z
N MET A 1 -35.30 12.32 -61.53
CA MET A 1 -35.76 12.94 -60.27
C MET A 1 -35.04 12.19 -59.18
N ASP A 2 -33.96 12.78 -58.69
CA ASP A 2 -32.84 11.98 -58.19
C ASP A 2 -32.76 12.10 -56.67
N PHE A 3 -33.10 11.03 -55.98
CA PHE A 3 -32.93 10.94 -54.53
C PHE A 3 -31.47 10.60 -54.20
N SER A 4 -30.60 11.60 -54.33
CA SER A 4 -29.24 11.53 -53.79
C SER A 4 -29.32 11.51 -52.26
N GLY A 5 -28.94 10.40 -51.64
CA GLY A 5 -28.92 10.28 -50.18
C GLY A 5 -27.76 11.08 -49.57
N ASP A 6 -28.06 11.99 -48.65
CA ASP A 6 -27.06 12.74 -47.87
C ASP A 6 -26.27 11.80 -46.92
N VAL A 7 -25.18 11.24 -47.44
CA VAL A 7 -24.19 10.54 -46.63
C VAL A 7 -23.49 11.57 -45.74
N LYS A 8 -23.87 11.61 -44.45
CA LYS A 8 -23.21 12.45 -43.44
C LYS A 8 -21.68 12.21 -43.50
N PRO A 9 -20.86 13.25 -43.63
CA PRO A 9 -19.43 13.08 -43.82
C PRO A 9 -18.79 12.47 -42.57
N ALA A 10 -17.97 11.44 -42.78
CA ALA A 10 -17.18 10.84 -41.71
C ALA A 10 -16.24 11.88 -41.09
N ILE A 11 -16.31 12.06 -39.77
CA ILE A 11 -15.56 13.10 -39.06
C ILE A 11 -14.09 12.68 -38.94
N HIS A 12 -13.33 12.96 -39.99
CA HIS A 12 -11.89 12.78 -39.97
C HIS A 12 -11.22 13.72 -38.96
N ARG A 13 -10.27 13.16 -38.22
CA ARG A 13 -9.50 13.84 -37.17
C ARG A 13 -8.82 15.11 -37.70
N PRO A 14 -9.04 16.29 -37.08
CA PRO A 14 -8.34 17.51 -37.45
C PRO A 14 -6.81 17.36 -37.37
N SER A 15 -6.11 17.85 -38.39
CA SER A 15 -4.65 17.91 -38.41
C SER A 15 -4.18 19.06 -37.50
N VAL A 16 -3.72 18.71 -36.29
CA VAL A 16 -3.14 19.68 -35.36
C VAL A 16 -1.66 19.86 -35.70
N ALA A 17 -1.30 21.06 -36.16
CA ALA A 17 0.09 21.41 -36.45
C ALA A 17 0.98 21.28 -35.21
N ALA A 18 2.20 20.73 -35.40
CA ALA A 18 3.07 20.35 -34.29
C ALA A 18 3.76 21.56 -33.64
N ALA A 19 3.13 22.11 -32.59
CA ALA A 19 3.80 23.04 -31.67
C ALA A 19 4.98 22.31 -30.99
N ARG A 20 6.21 22.81 -31.20
CA ARG A 20 7.45 22.22 -30.66
C ARG A 20 7.54 22.44 -29.15
N GLY A 21 7.23 21.40 -28.37
CA GLY A 21 7.50 21.29 -26.93
C GLY A 21 7.99 19.87 -26.60
N GLY A 22 9.04 19.75 -25.78
CA GLY A 22 9.77 18.49 -25.62
C GLY A 22 9.19 17.48 -24.62
N GLY A 23 9.64 16.22 -24.72
CA GLY A 23 9.53 15.23 -23.64
C GLY A 23 8.21 14.45 -23.55
N ASN A 24 7.85 13.68 -24.57
CA ASN A 24 6.62 12.87 -24.59
C ASN A 24 6.70 11.61 -23.69
N GLY A 25 6.72 11.81 -22.36
CA GLY A 25 6.52 10.75 -21.37
C GLY A 25 5.05 10.36 -21.31
N GLY A 26 4.71 9.18 -21.85
CA GLY A 26 3.32 8.72 -22.00
C GLY A 26 2.51 8.74 -20.70
N ALA A 27 1.53 9.65 -20.61
CA ALA A 27 0.60 9.71 -19.49
C ALA A 27 -0.29 8.46 -19.42
N ILE A 28 -0.53 7.96 -18.21
CA ILE A 28 -1.44 6.82 -17.96
C ILE A 28 -2.83 7.19 -18.50
N PRO A 29 -3.54 6.31 -19.26
CA PRO A 29 -4.82 6.65 -19.88
C PRO A 29 -5.85 7.25 -18.91
N LEU A 30 -6.02 6.67 -17.73
CA LEU A 30 -6.90 7.18 -16.66
C LEU A 30 -6.47 8.57 -16.14
N LEU A 31 -5.16 8.85 -16.03
CA LEU A 31 -4.68 10.17 -15.64
C LEU A 31 -4.94 11.20 -16.75
N ARG A 32 -4.80 10.80 -18.01
CA ARG A 32 -5.09 11.65 -19.18
C ARG A 32 -6.59 11.93 -19.31
N GLY A 33 -7.46 10.94 -19.08
CA GLY A 33 -8.91 11.12 -19.07
C GLY A 33 -9.39 11.96 -17.88
N TRP A 34 -8.85 11.74 -16.67
CA TRP A 34 -9.07 12.64 -15.52
C TRP A 34 -8.61 14.08 -15.80
N GLN A 35 -7.46 14.27 -16.46
CA GLN A 35 -6.99 15.60 -16.88
C GLN A 35 -7.88 16.22 -17.96
N ALA A 36 -8.45 15.43 -18.88
CA ALA A 36 -9.43 15.89 -19.86
C ALA A 36 -10.72 16.33 -19.15
N PHE A 37 -11.31 15.45 -18.36
CA PHE A 37 -12.52 15.68 -17.57
C PHE A 37 -12.42 16.95 -16.72
N ARG A 38 -11.31 17.15 -15.98
CA ARG A 38 -11.10 18.33 -15.13
C ARG A 38 -10.70 19.63 -15.85
N ARG A 39 -10.42 19.61 -17.16
CA ARG A 39 -9.98 20.80 -17.93
C ARG A 39 -10.90 21.18 -19.08
N SER A 40 -11.78 20.26 -19.49
CA SER A 40 -12.89 20.49 -20.41
C SER A 40 -13.84 21.57 -19.88
N GLY A 41 -14.46 22.32 -20.78
CA GLY A 41 -15.71 23.03 -20.50
C GLY A 41 -16.90 22.07 -20.60
N ALA A 42 -18.11 22.60 -20.73
CA ALA A 42 -19.29 21.76 -20.90
C ALA A 42 -19.20 20.99 -22.22
N PRO A 43 -19.40 19.65 -22.25
CA PRO A 43 -19.32 18.88 -23.49
C PRO A 43 -20.43 19.33 -24.45
N ALA A 44 -20.05 20.07 -25.50
CA ALA A 44 -20.93 20.54 -26.56
C ALA A 44 -21.50 19.37 -27.38
N ARG A 45 -20.66 18.36 -27.64
CA ARG A 45 -20.98 17.10 -28.31
C ARG A 45 -20.28 15.96 -27.59
N LEU A 46 -20.98 14.84 -27.36
CA LEU A 46 -20.37 13.57 -26.93
C LEU A 46 -20.42 12.59 -28.11
N LEU A 47 -19.38 11.79 -28.30
CA LEU A 47 -19.25 10.85 -29.42
C LEU A 47 -18.80 9.48 -28.93
N CYS A 48 -19.38 8.41 -29.45
CA CYS A 48 -18.92 7.03 -29.26
C CYS A 48 -18.22 6.52 -30.52
N PHE A 49 -17.24 5.62 -30.35
CA PHE A 49 -16.59 4.93 -31.46
C PHE A 49 -17.26 3.58 -31.71
N GLU A 50 -17.98 3.47 -32.82
CA GLU A 50 -18.78 2.31 -33.20
C GLU A 50 -18.62 2.03 -34.70
N GLY A 51 -18.65 0.75 -35.11
CA GLY A 51 -18.53 0.37 -36.53
C GLY A 51 -17.23 0.82 -37.22
N GLY A 52 -16.23 1.30 -36.48
CA GLY A 52 -14.99 1.88 -37.01
C GLY A 52 -15.03 3.41 -37.21
N ALA A 53 -16.11 4.09 -36.82
CA ALA A 53 -16.29 5.54 -36.95
C ALA A 53 -16.67 6.20 -35.61
N TRP A 54 -16.48 7.52 -35.51
CA TRP A 54 -17.03 8.32 -34.40
C TRP A 54 -18.43 8.81 -34.78
N ALA A 55 -19.43 8.47 -33.97
CA ALA A 55 -20.81 8.93 -34.09
C ALA A 55 -21.21 9.74 -32.85
N ASP A 56 -21.97 10.82 -33.03
CA ASP A 56 -22.53 11.58 -31.91
C ASP A 56 -23.52 10.73 -31.10
N VAL A 57 -23.43 10.81 -29.78
CA VAL A 57 -24.50 10.37 -28.88
C VAL A 57 -25.69 11.30 -29.12
N ALA A 58 -26.87 10.73 -29.38
CA ALA A 58 -28.04 11.47 -29.83
C ALA A 58 -29.26 11.29 -28.90
N GLY A 59 -30.15 12.29 -28.89
CA GLY A 59 -31.36 12.32 -28.07
C GLY A 59 -31.18 12.94 -26.69
N GLU A 60 -32.24 12.92 -25.87
CA GLU A 60 -32.34 13.59 -24.56
C GLU A 60 -31.20 13.26 -23.58
N VAL A 61 -30.61 12.07 -23.71
CA VAL A 61 -29.43 11.63 -22.98
C VAL A 61 -28.28 12.66 -23.00
N VAL A 62 -28.10 13.42 -24.09
CA VAL A 62 -27.03 14.43 -24.19
C VAL A 62 -27.18 15.54 -23.15
N GLY A 63 -28.41 15.94 -22.83
CA GLY A 63 -28.68 16.94 -21.78
C GLY A 63 -28.35 16.40 -20.38
N LEU A 64 -28.69 15.14 -20.13
CA LEU A 64 -28.41 14.43 -18.88
C LEU A 64 -26.90 14.21 -18.68
N LEU A 65 -26.19 13.69 -19.69
CA LEU A 65 -24.74 13.49 -19.65
C LEU A 65 -23.97 14.79 -19.49
N ARG A 66 -24.37 15.87 -20.19
CA ARG A 66 -23.76 17.20 -20.02
C ARG A 66 -23.94 17.71 -18.58
N ARG A 67 -25.14 17.53 -18.00
CA ARG A 67 -25.41 17.94 -16.61
C ARG A 67 -24.53 17.15 -15.64
N ALA A 68 -24.48 15.83 -15.76
CA ALA A 68 -23.66 14.98 -14.89
C ALA A 68 -22.16 15.30 -14.99
N PHE A 69 -21.66 15.58 -16.21
CA PHE A 69 -20.29 16.03 -16.45
C PHE A 69 -19.99 17.35 -15.72
N MET A 70 -20.89 18.34 -15.84
CA MET A 70 -20.74 19.65 -15.18
C MET A 70 -20.89 19.58 -13.66
N GLU A 71 -21.67 18.63 -13.14
CA GLU A 71 -21.74 18.28 -11.71
C GLU A 71 -20.50 17.52 -11.21
N GLY A 72 -19.52 17.24 -12.07
CA GLY A 72 -18.27 16.56 -11.72
C GLY A 72 -18.41 15.05 -11.49
N LYS A 73 -19.54 14.45 -11.86
CA LYS A 73 -19.77 13.00 -11.75
C LYS A 73 -18.86 12.26 -12.74
N ALA A 74 -17.94 11.44 -12.22
CA ALA A 74 -16.96 10.70 -13.02
C ALA A 74 -17.60 9.71 -14.01
N VAL A 75 -18.72 9.13 -13.60
CA VAL A 75 -19.53 8.17 -14.37
C VAL A 75 -20.98 8.65 -14.35
N CYS A 76 -21.69 8.48 -15.46
CA CYS A 76 -23.13 8.69 -15.54
C CYS A 76 -23.81 7.49 -16.21
N GLU A 77 -24.84 6.96 -15.58
CA GLU A 77 -25.77 6.00 -16.18
C GLU A 77 -26.76 6.74 -17.10
N ALA A 78 -27.10 6.17 -18.25
CA ALA A 78 -28.18 6.68 -19.10
C ALA A 78 -28.72 5.62 -20.07
N ALA A 79 -30.02 5.66 -20.35
CA ALA A 79 -30.65 4.84 -21.37
C ALA A 79 -30.50 5.46 -22.78
N CYS A 80 -30.02 4.68 -23.75
CA CYS A 80 -29.92 5.04 -25.16
C CYS A 80 -30.56 3.93 -26.01
N GLY A 81 -31.54 4.25 -26.85
CA GLY A 81 -32.13 3.28 -27.80
C GLY A 81 -32.76 2.04 -27.15
N GLY A 82 -33.20 2.12 -25.89
CA GLY A 82 -33.76 0.99 -25.14
C GLY A 82 -32.76 0.11 -24.39
N ARG A 83 -31.45 0.43 -24.43
CA ARG A 83 -30.43 -0.17 -23.56
C ARG A 83 -29.90 0.82 -22.53
N VAL A 84 -29.43 0.35 -21.39
CA VAL A 84 -28.76 1.17 -20.36
C VAL A 84 -27.24 1.10 -20.56
N PHE A 85 -26.59 2.25 -20.41
CA PHE A 85 -25.14 2.40 -20.58
C PHE A 85 -24.51 3.22 -19.44
N LEU A 86 -23.32 2.82 -19.02
CA LEU A 86 -22.46 3.60 -18.13
C LEU A 86 -21.45 4.41 -18.95
N PHE A 87 -21.53 5.73 -18.89
CA PHE A 87 -20.58 6.66 -19.52
C PHE A 87 -19.53 7.09 -18.49
N ASP A 88 -18.32 6.52 -18.58
CA ASP A 88 -17.17 6.89 -17.73
C ASP A 88 -16.30 7.93 -18.44
N PHE A 89 -16.41 9.18 -17.99
CA PHE A 89 -15.67 10.31 -18.56
C PHE A 89 -14.19 10.32 -18.15
N MET A 90 -13.81 9.66 -17.04
CA MET A 90 -12.42 9.58 -16.58
C MET A 90 -11.61 8.49 -17.28
N ARG A 91 -12.25 7.36 -17.62
CA ARG A 91 -11.70 6.30 -18.48
C ARG A 91 -11.84 6.64 -19.97
N MET A 92 -12.77 7.53 -20.32
CA MET A 92 -13.14 7.86 -21.70
C MET A 92 -13.73 6.64 -22.45
N VAL A 93 -14.67 5.94 -21.80
CA VAL A 93 -15.42 4.80 -22.36
C VAL A 93 -16.92 4.90 -22.05
N ARG A 94 -17.74 4.27 -22.90
CA ARG A 94 -19.13 3.89 -22.60
C ARG A 94 -19.18 2.37 -22.49
N ILE A 95 -19.85 1.86 -21.46
CA ILE A 95 -20.02 0.43 -21.20
C ILE A 95 -21.51 0.08 -21.36
N ASP A 96 -21.84 -0.94 -22.15
CA ASP A 96 -23.20 -1.54 -22.17
C ASP A 96 -23.42 -2.31 -20.86
N GLU A 97 -24.50 -2.03 -20.12
CA GLU A 97 -24.74 -2.68 -18.82
C GLU A 97 -25.00 -4.18 -18.96
N ALA A 98 -25.65 -4.61 -20.05
CA ALA A 98 -26.07 -5.99 -20.26
C ALA A 98 -24.96 -6.88 -20.84
N THR A 99 -24.08 -6.33 -21.69
CA THR A 99 -23.00 -7.09 -22.34
C THR A 99 -21.61 -6.82 -21.76
N ALA A 100 -21.45 -5.77 -20.94
CA ALA A 100 -20.17 -5.23 -20.47
C ALA A 100 -19.20 -4.81 -21.61
N GLU A 101 -19.70 -4.61 -22.84
CA GLU A 101 -18.89 -4.17 -23.97
C GLU A 101 -18.50 -2.69 -23.84
N GLU A 102 -17.19 -2.40 -23.92
CA GLU A 102 -16.66 -1.05 -23.84
C GLU A 102 -16.46 -0.43 -25.23
N ALA A 103 -17.19 0.65 -25.52
CA ALA A 103 -16.95 1.53 -26.67
C ALA A 103 -16.15 2.76 -26.23
N ALA A 104 -15.21 3.23 -27.07
CA ALA A 104 -14.44 4.43 -26.76
C ALA A 104 -15.35 5.68 -26.78
N LEU A 105 -15.26 6.53 -25.76
CA LEU A 105 -16.06 7.75 -25.59
C LEU A 105 -15.17 8.99 -25.73
N GLY A 106 -15.56 9.94 -26.57
CA GLY A 106 -14.93 11.23 -26.72
C GLY A 106 -15.94 12.36 -26.62
N TRP A 107 -15.46 13.60 -26.53
CA TRP A 107 -16.31 14.77 -26.56
C TRP A 107 -15.58 15.99 -27.13
N ILE A 108 -16.36 16.97 -27.55
CA ILE A 108 -15.91 18.30 -27.95
C ILE A 108 -16.57 19.28 -26.97
N ASP A 109 -15.80 20.15 -26.32
CA ASP A 109 -16.36 21.12 -25.37
C ASP A 109 -16.95 22.37 -26.05
N ASP A 110 -17.63 23.18 -25.26
CA ASP A 110 -18.20 24.50 -25.59
C ASP A 110 -17.18 25.52 -26.16
N ARG A 111 -15.89 25.29 -25.98
CA ARG A 111 -14.78 26.09 -26.55
C ARG A 111 -14.16 25.42 -27.80
N GLY A 112 -14.75 24.32 -28.28
CA GLY A 112 -14.28 23.54 -29.42
C GLY A 112 -13.09 22.61 -29.12
N ALA A 113 -12.66 22.49 -27.85
CA ALA A 113 -11.54 21.63 -27.50
C ALA A 113 -11.94 20.15 -27.59
N CYS A 114 -11.12 19.37 -28.29
CA CYS A 114 -11.41 17.97 -28.63
C CYS A 114 -10.74 16.99 -27.66
N PHE A 115 -11.55 16.17 -26.98
CA PHE A 115 -11.11 15.19 -25.99
C PHE A 115 -11.48 13.79 -26.46
N PHE A 116 -10.50 13.08 -27.00
CA PHE A 116 -10.62 11.66 -27.39
C PHE A 116 -9.63 10.80 -26.60
N PRO A 117 -9.92 9.52 -26.32
CA PRO A 117 -8.97 8.61 -25.67
C PRO A 117 -7.67 8.49 -26.47
N ALA A 118 -6.61 8.05 -25.80
CA ALA A 118 -5.37 7.73 -26.51
C ALA A 118 -5.63 6.51 -27.40
N PRO A 119 -5.13 6.47 -28.66
CA PRO A 119 -5.19 5.25 -29.44
C PRO A 119 -4.46 4.15 -28.67
N GLU A 120 -5.04 2.95 -28.61
CA GLU A 120 -4.35 1.81 -28.04
C GLU A 120 -2.97 1.68 -28.70
N GLY A 121 -1.94 1.52 -27.89
CA GLY A 121 -0.55 1.54 -28.33
C GLY A 121 -0.31 0.41 -29.34
N GLY A 122 -0.35 0.76 -30.62
CA GLY A 122 -0.38 -0.20 -31.71
C GLY A 122 0.84 -1.11 -31.69
N ARG A 123 0.66 -2.32 -31.11
CA ARG A 123 1.42 -3.49 -31.54
C ARG A 123 1.34 -3.47 -33.06
N LYS A 124 2.49 -3.41 -33.74
CA LYS A 124 2.53 -3.57 -35.20
C LYS A 124 1.95 -4.94 -35.52
N ARG A 125 0.65 -4.99 -35.84
CA ARG A 125 0.07 -6.09 -36.61
C ARG A 125 0.86 -6.08 -37.90
N LYS A 126 1.83 -6.99 -38.02
CA LYS A 126 2.47 -7.33 -39.29
C LYS A 126 1.31 -7.64 -40.23
N ARG A 127 1.07 -6.77 -41.21
CA ARG A 127 0.13 -7.08 -42.28
C ARG A 127 0.79 -8.22 -43.05
N GLU A 128 0.26 -9.42 -42.84
CA GLU A 128 0.47 -10.53 -43.76
C GLU A 128 -0.68 -10.51 -44.76
N ARG A 129 -0.35 -10.87 -46.01
CA ARG A 129 -1.12 -10.62 -47.23
C ARG A 129 -1.29 -9.14 -47.64
N ASP A 130 -1.33 -8.84 -48.94
CA ASP A 130 -1.28 -9.73 -50.12
C ASP A 130 -0.06 -9.46 -51.00
N GLU A 131 0.61 -10.53 -51.44
CA GLU A 131 1.19 -10.63 -52.78
C GLU A 131 1.23 -12.12 -53.16
N ALA A 132 1.14 -12.43 -54.45
CA ALA A 132 0.96 -13.80 -54.95
C ALA A 132 1.87 -14.07 -56.16
N GLY A 133 2.44 -15.27 -56.22
CA GLY A 133 3.18 -15.77 -57.38
C GLY A 133 4.30 -16.75 -57.00
N SER A 134 4.26 -17.94 -57.59
CA SER A 134 5.34 -18.94 -57.77
C SER A 134 6.16 -19.43 -56.55
N GLU A 135 6.67 -20.65 -56.49
CA GLU A 135 6.31 -21.98 -57.05
C GLU A 135 7.35 -22.99 -56.49
N VAL A 136 7.01 -24.29 -56.39
CA VAL A 136 7.91 -25.46 -56.63
C VAL A 136 9.25 -25.53 -55.81
N LYS A 137 9.57 -26.57 -55.01
CA LYS A 137 9.61 -28.01 -55.32
C LYS A 137 9.92 -28.88 -54.07
N GLY A 138 9.62 -30.18 -54.15
CA GLY A 138 10.12 -31.25 -53.25
C GLY A 138 9.25 -31.49 -51.99
N GLU A 139 8.81 -32.69 -51.60
CA GLU A 139 9.40 -34.06 -51.58
C GLU A 139 10.61 -34.19 -50.63
N ASP A 140 10.79 -35.26 -49.83
CA ASP A 140 10.01 -36.45 -49.39
C ASP A 140 10.84 -37.00 -48.19
N ARG A 141 10.33 -37.42 -47.01
CA ARG A 141 9.90 -38.81 -46.72
C ARG A 141 9.37 -39.04 -45.29
N ARG A 142 8.21 -39.73 -45.23
CA ARG A 142 7.90 -40.95 -44.43
C ARG A 142 8.37 -41.00 -42.94
N ARG A 143 7.42 -40.92 -41.99
CA ARG A 143 6.74 -42.05 -41.30
C ARG A 143 7.64 -42.97 -40.43
N ARG A 144 7.38 -42.98 -39.10
CA ARG A 144 6.99 -44.18 -38.31
C ARG A 144 6.58 -43.83 -36.85
N GLN A 145 5.67 -44.63 -36.30
CA GLN A 145 5.20 -44.79 -34.91
C GLN A 145 4.67 -46.26 -34.81
N PRO A 146 4.18 -46.77 -33.67
CA PRO A 146 4.85 -46.97 -32.38
C PRO A 146 4.71 -48.43 -31.87
N ALA A 147 5.28 -48.75 -30.70
CA ALA A 147 5.01 -49.91 -29.82
C ALA A 147 5.54 -49.54 -28.40
N ALA A 148 4.79 -49.73 -27.31
CA ALA A 148 4.77 -50.92 -26.42
C ALA A 148 6.07 -51.06 -25.56
N GLU A 149 6.08 -51.63 -24.35
CA GLU A 149 5.16 -52.58 -23.70
C GLU A 149 4.86 -52.23 -22.22
N GLU A 150 3.97 -53.03 -21.62
CA GLU A 150 3.51 -53.06 -20.22
C GLU A 150 3.84 -54.47 -19.63
N GLU A 151 3.61 -54.90 -18.37
CA GLU A 151 2.90 -54.38 -17.18
C GLU A 151 3.83 -53.58 -16.20
N ASP A 152 3.84 -53.58 -14.85
CA ASP A 152 3.21 -54.30 -13.71
C ASP A 152 3.43 -53.45 -12.41
N GLY A 153 2.85 -53.63 -11.20
CA GLY A 153 1.82 -54.51 -10.61
C GLY A 153 1.76 -54.34 -9.06
N ASP A 154 0.58 -54.54 -8.44
CA ASP A 154 0.23 -54.87 -7.01
C ASP A 154 0.94 -54.19 -5.80
N GLU A 155 0.42 -54.12 -4.56
CA GLU A 155 -0.89 -54.43 -3.94
C GLU A 155 -1.12 -53.42 -2.76
N ALA A 156 -2.12 -53.61 -1.90
CA ALA A 156 -2.65 -52.58 -1.01
C ALA A 156 -2.43 -52.78 0.51
N SER A 157 -2.78 -51.71 1.25
CA SER A 157 -3.53 -51.76 2.52
C SER A 157 -2.81 -51.65 3.89
N SER A 158 -3.35 -50.71 4.69
CA SER A 158 -3.49 -50.74 6.15
C SER A 158 -2.25 -50.58 7.07
N GLY A 159 -2.49 -50.01 8.26
CA GLY A 159 -1.48 -49.83 9.31
C GLY A 159 -1.65 -48.52 10.10
N VAL A 160 -2.67 -48.44 10.96
CA VAL A 160 -2.82 -47.35 11.95
C VAL A 160 -2.51 -47.91 13.33
N GLU A 161 -1.54 -47.34 14.03
CA GLU A 161 -1.34 -47.53 15.47
C GLU A 161 -0.72 -46.27 16.11
N GLU A 162 -0.80 -46.17 17.44
CA GLU A 162 -0.55 -44.94 18.20
C GLU A 162 0.74 -45.00 19.07
N ARG A 163 1.05 -43.84 19.69
CA ARG A 163 1.73 -43.67 21.00
C ARG A 163 3.25 -43.82 21.17
N SER A 164 3.81 -42.68 21.60
CA SER A 164 4.57 -42.48 22.85
C SER A 164 5.77 -43.37 23.19
N GLY A 165 6.97 -42.76 23.13
CA GLY A 165 8.15 -43.19 23.89
C GLY A 165 9.24 -42.11 23.85
N GLU A 166 9.70 -41.64 25.01
CA GLU A 166 10.80 -40.67 25.08
C GLU A 166 12.17 -41.35 24.86
N SER A 167 13.06 -40.69 24.10
CA SER A 167 14.49 -40.97 24.12
C SER A 167 15.30 -39.74 23.71
N ARG A 168 16.19 -39.34 24.63
CA ARG A 168 17.40 -38.50 24.43
C ARG A 168 18.60 -39.43 24.74
N PRO A 169 19.86 -39.11 24.35
CA PRO A 169 20.39 -37.78 24.02
C PRO A 169 21.25 -37.78 22.73
N GLU A 170 22.45 -37.18 22.79
CA GLU A 170 23.48 -37.02 21.76
C GLU A 170 23.20 -35.99 20.66
N ALA A 171 24.28 -35.49 20.05
CA ALA A 171 24.32 -34.22 19.33
C ALA A 171 24.96 -34.35 17.95
N ASP A 172 24.17 -34.08 16.91
CA ASP A 172 24.66 -33.78 15.57
C ASP A 172 24.58 -32.26 15.31
N GLU A 173 25.67 -31.67 14.80
CA GLU A 173 25.71 -30.29 14.31
C GLU A 173 24.81 -30.16 13.07
N PRO A 174 23.75 -29.32 13.09
CA PRO A 174 22.90 -29.14 11.91
C PRO A 174 23.65 -28.37 10.82
N ASP A 175 24.09 -29.10 9.79
CA ASP A 175 24.78 -28.62 8.59
C ASP A 175 24.27 -27.23 8.14
N ARG A 176 25.17 -26.24 8.16
CA ARG A 176 24.90 -24.80 7.98
C ARG A 176 24.46 -24.40 6.56
N LYS A 177 23.91 -25.33 5.77
CA LYS A 177 23.68 -25.16 4.32
C LYS A 177 22.26 -25.49 3.82
N LYS A 178 21.22 -25.47 4.68
CA LYS A 178 19.83 -25.65 4.20
C LYS A 178 18.70 -24.94 4.98
N ALA A 179 18.91 -23.71 5.45
CA ALA A 179 17.86 -22.92 6.10
C ALA A 179 17.90 -21.39 5.84
N ARG A 180 18.06 -20.95 4.57
CA ARG A 180 17.81 -19.53 4.22
C ARG A 180 16.30 -19.28 4.10
N GLY A 181 15.61 -19.30 5.23
CA GLY A 181 14.18 -19.01 5.32
C GLY A 181 13.84 -17.65 4.73
N THR A 182 12.68 -17.54 4.09
CA THR A 182 12.17 -16.27 3.58
C THR A 182 11.92 -15.31 4.74
N LEU A 183 12.63 -14.18 4.75
CA LEU A 183 12.61 -13.15 5.78
C LEU A 183 11.21 -12.56 6.08
N TRP A 184 10.25 -12.85 5.19
CA TRP A 184 8.87 -12.36 5.19
C TRP A 184 7.85 -13.52 5.31
N GLY A 185 8.26 -14.62 5.93
CA GLY A 185 7.43 -15.82 6.13
C GLY A 185 6.94 -16.39 4.79
N LYS A 186 5.62 -16.38 4.58
CA LYS A 186 4.97 -16.91 3.36
C LYS A 186 4.91 -15.93 2.17
N ALA A 187 5.53 -14.76 2.25
CA ALA A 187 5.51 -13.79 1.14
C ALA A 187 6.42 -14.22 -0.02
N VAL A 188 5.92 -14.12 -1.25
CA VAL A 188 6.59 -14.59 -2.48
C VAL A 188 7.35 -13.44 -3.12
N ARG A 189 8.65 -13.61 -3.41
CA ARG A 189 9.43 -12.62 -4.19
C ARG A 189 8.84 -12.50 -5.59
N LEU A 190 8.56 -11.28 -6.02
CA LEU A 190 8.13 -10.99 -7.38
C LEU A 190 9.33 -10.88 -8.32
N ASP A 191 9.15 -11.31 -9.56
CA ASP A 191 10.07 -11.04 -10.66
C ASP A 191 10.04 -9.54 -11.03
N GLU A 192 11.17 -9.01 -11.51
CA GLU A 192 11.27 -7.58 -11.82
C GLU A 192 10.42 -7.14 -13.02
N ALA A 193 10.03 -8.07 -13.90
CA ALA A 193 9.10 -7.83 -15.00
C ALA A 193 7.62 -8.01 -14.62
N ASP A 194 7.32 -8.46 -13.39
CA ASP A 194 5.92 -8.60 -12.94
C ASP A 194 5.18 -7.26 -12.90
N LYS A 195 3.90 -7.28 -13.27
CA LYS A 195 3.07 -6.08 -13.35
C LYS A 195 2.83 -5.43 -11.97
N PHE A 196 2.77 -6.21 -10.90
CA PHE A 196 2.65 -5.66 -9.54
C PHE A 196 3.99 -5.14 -9.04
N TYR A 197 5.11 -5.81 -9.35
CA TYR A 197 6.46 -5.26 -9.12
C TYR A 197 6.57 -3.87 -9.76
N LYS A 198 6.25 -3.73 -11.06
CA LYS A 198 6.32 -2.43 -11.77
C LYS A 198 5.36 -1.36 -11.24
N VAL A 199 4.21 -1.73 -10.69
CA VAL A 199 3.30 -0.77 -10.00
C VAL A 199 3.89 -0.30 -8.67
N VAL A 200 4.40 -1.22 -7.84
CA VAL A 200 4.98 -0.92 -6.52
C VAL A 200 6.28 -0.13 -6.66
N GLU A 201 7.16 -0.54 -7.59
CA GLU A 201 8.38 0.19 -7.99
C GLU A 201 8.05 1.62 -8.40
N LYS A 202 7.10 1.80 -9.32
CA LYS A 202 6.69 3.13 -9.78
C LYS A 202 6.09 3.98 -8.65
N LEU A 203 5.28 3.38 -7.76
CA LEU A 203 4.68 4.09 -6.63
C LEU A 203 5.72 4.56 -5.61
N PHE A 204 6.73 3.74 -5.33
CA PHE A 204 7.85 4.10 -4.46
C PHE A 204 8.78 5.11 -5.13
N VAL A 205 9.44 4.74 -6.23
CA VAL A 205 10.52 5.52 -6.85
C VAL A 205 10.04 6.89 -7.32
N SER A 206 8.87 7.02 -7.95
CA SER A 206 8.38 8.32 -8.44
C SER A 206 8.04 9.32 -7.33
N ARG A 207 7.89 8.85 -6.10
CA ARG A 207 7.58 9.67 -4.91
C ARG A 207 8.79 9.87 -4.00
N MET A 208 9.80 9.01 -4.11
CA MET A 208 11.11 9.21 -3.49
C MET A 208 11.99 10.19 -4.31
N ALA A 209 11.99 10.09 -5.64
CA ALA A 209 12.88 10.85 -6.52
C ALA A 209 12.88 12.40 -6.35
N PRO A 210 11.76 13.08 -5.99
CA PRO A 210 11.78 14.52 -5.73
C PRO A 210 12.50 14.92 -4.42
N VAL A 211 12.74 13.97 -3.51
CA VAL A 211 13.40 14.22 -2.22
C VAL A 211 14.91 14.21 -2.43
N ALA A 212 15.58 15.35 -2.25
CA ALA A 212 17.02 15.48 -2.48
C ALA A 212 17.87 14.49 -1.66
N ALA A 213 17.42 14.12 -0.46
CA ALA A 213 18.07 13.11 0.38
C ALA A 213 17.97 11.68 -0.21
N ALA A 214 16.91 11.37 -0.97
CA ALA A 214 16.63 10.04 -1.54
C ALA A 214 17.37 9.75 -2.86
N ARG A 215 18.38 10.56 -3.21
CA ARG A 215 19.29 10.25 -4.33
C ARG A 215 20.04 8.95 -4.04
N GLY A 216 20.05 8.05 -5.02
CA GLY A 216 20.68 6.73 -4.90
C GLY A 216 19.82 5.66 -4.20
N VAL A 217 18.54 5.92 -3.92
CA VAL A 217 17.61 4.87 -3.49
C VAL A 217 17.40 3.86 -4.61
N ALA A 218 17.61 2.57 -4.32
CA ALA A 218 17.41 1.47 -5.26
C ALA A 218 16.63 0.33 -4.58
N ILE A 219 15.59 -0.19 -5.25
CA ILE A 219 14.86 -1.37 -4.79
C ILE A 219 15.73 -2.62 -5.03
N THR A 220 15.78 -3.52 -4.06
CA THR A 220 16.53 -4.79 -4.12
C THR A 220 15.61 -6.01 -4.24
N ALA A 221 14.37 -5.89 -3.78
CA ALA A 221 13.31 -6.87 -3.96
C ALA A 221 11.92 -6.27 -3.67
N VAL A 222 10.89 -6.80 -4.33
CA VAL A 222 9.49 -6.69 -3.88
C VAL A 222 8.97 -8.09 -3.59
N HIS A 223 8.30 -8.27 -2.45
CA HIS A 223 7.66 -9.53 -2.06
C HIS A 223 6.16 -9.32 -1.90
N LYS A 224 5.32 -10.16 -2.51
CA LYS A 224 3.87 -10.14 -2.36
C LYS A 224 3.45 -10.96 -1.14
N VAL A 225 2.72 -10.35 -0.22
CA VAL A 225 2.23 -11.01 1.00
C VAL A 225 1.10 -11.97 0.65
N ALA A 226 1.22 -13.21 1.12
CA ALA A 226 0.21 -14.24 0.93
C ALA A 226 -1.12 -13.85 1.59
N GLN A 227 -2.22 -13.95 0.85
CA GLN A 227 -3.57 -13.70 1.38
C GLN A 227 -3.99 -14.88 2.28
N GLY A 228 -4.67 -14.58 3.39
CA GLY A 228 -4.98 -15.57 4.43
C GLY A 228 -6.09 -15.10 5.38
N PRO A 229 -6.17 -15.63 6.62
CA PRO A 229 -7.22 -15.28 7.58
C PRO A 229 -7.32 -13.77 7.85
N ARG A 230 -6.19 -13.05 7.96
CA ARG A 230 -6.15 -11.59 8.12
C ARG A 230 -6.80 -10.84 6.95
N ALA A 231 -6.66 -11.36 5.73
CA ALA A 231 -7.33 -10.79 4.57
C ALA A 231 -8.86 -10.97 4.63
N ARG A 232 -9.36 -12.13 5.10
CA ARG A 232 -10.81 -12.32 5.30
C ARG A 232 -11.37 -11.39 6.38
N ALA A 233 -10.66 -11.26 7.50
CA ALA A 233 -11.01 -10.31 8.56
C ALA A 233 -11.05 -8.86 8.04
N PHE A 234 -10.08 -8.46 7.22
CA PHE A 234 -10.03 -7.13 6.60
C PHE A 234 -11.23 -6.87 5.67
N HIS A 235 -11.59 -7.81 4.79
CA HIS A 235 -12.76 -7.62 3.91
C HIS A 235 -14.08 -7.55 4.70
N LEU A 236 -14.24 -8.38 5.75
CA LEU A 236 -15.41 -8.31 6.64
C LEU A 236 -15.46 -6.97 7.40
N GLN A 237 -14.33 -6.51 7.94
CA GLN A 237 -14.25 -5.21 8.62
C GLN A 237 -14.59 -4.05 7.67
N GLY A 238 -14.22 -4.16 6.39
CA GLY A 238 -14.60 -3.19 5.35
C GLY A 238 -16.11 -3.16 5.08
N GLN A 239 -16.77 -4.33 5.11
CA GLN A 239 -18.23 -4.42 4.99
C GLN A 239 -18.95 -3.82 6.21
N LEU A 240 -18.48 -4.14 7.43
CA LEU A 240 -19.03 -3.57 8.67
C LEU A 240 -18.88 -2.04 8.71
N LEU A 241 -17.71 -1.54 8.32
CA LEU A 241 -17.42 -0.10 8.28
C LEU A 241 -18.22 0.63 7.18
N ALA A 242 -18.43 -0.01 6.03
CA ALA A 242 -19.31 0.50 4.98
C ALA A 242 -20.79 0.54 5.41
N ALA A 243 -21.25 -0.44 6.19
CA ALA A 243 -22.60 -0.44 6.76
C ALA A 243 -22.77 0.65 7.83
N ALA A 244 -21.76 0.89 8.67
CA ALA A 244 -21.81 1.88 9.74
C ALA A 244 -21.65 3.35 9.27
N ARG A 245 -20.90 3.59 8.19
CA ARG A 245 -20.58 4.96 7.69
C ARG A 245 -21.18 5.29 6.32
N GLY A 246 -21.84 4.33 5.67
CA GLY A 246 -22.33 4.44 4.31
C GLY A 246 -21.25 4.22 3.24
N VAL A 247 -21.70 4.01 2.00
CA VAL A 247 -20.88 3.50 0.88
C VAL A 247 -19.69 4.42 0.53
N GLY A 248 -19.78 5.74 0.77
CA GLY A 248 -18.75 6.70 0.38
C GLY A 248 -17.63 6.95 1.40
N ASP A 249 -17.93 6.88 2.70
CA ASP A 249 -17.10 7.51 3.75
C ASP A 249 -16.10 6.54 4.41
N GLY A 250 -16.39 5.23 4.43
CA GLY A 250 -15.53 4.24 5.10
C GLY A 250 -15.17 2.95 4.34
N SER A 251 -15.84 2.66 3.22
CA SER A 251 -15.68 1.40 2.46
C SER A 251 -14.33 1.26 1.75
N ASN A 252 -13.83 2.37 1.19
CA ASN A 252 -12.74 2.36 0.23
C ASN A 252 -11.38 2.25 0.92
N ALA A 253 -10.84 1.03 0.95
CA ALA A 253 -9.50 0.73 1.43
C ALA A 253 -8.44 1.56 0.68
N LYS A 254 -7.79 2.49 1.40
CA LYS A 254 -6.72 3.35 0.89
C LYS A 254 -5.40 2.58 0.93
N PHE A 255 -4.54 2.74 -0.06
CA PHE A 255 -3.14 2.30 0.08
C PHE A 255 -2.40 3.22 1.06
N ALA A 256 -1.43 2.68 1.79
CA ALA A 256 -0.49 3.46 2.61
C ALA A 256 0.81 2.68 2.87
N TRP A 257 1.88 3.39 3.19
CA TRP A 257 3.19 2.81 3.51
C TRP A 257 3.38 2.68 5.02
N TYR A 258 3.60 1.46 5.52
CA TYR A 258 4.07 1.21 6.88
C TYR A 258 5.59 1.11 6.90
N GLY A 259 6.22 1.72 7.91
CA GLY A 259 7.66 1.70 8.10
C GLY A 259 8.04 1.49 9.57
N ALA A 260 9.00 0.58 9.77
CA ALA A 260 9.58 0.18 11.06
C ALA A 260 10.91 -0.56 10.80
N PRO A 261 11.69 -0.94 11.83
CA PRO A 261 12.83 -1.86 11.69
C PRO A 261 12.43 -3.22 11.12
N ALA A 262 13.39 -3.93 10.51
CA ALA A 262 13.17 -5.20 9.79
C ALA A 262 12.39 -6.26 10.59
N ALA A 263 12.68 -6.40 11.90
CA ALA A 263 11.99 -7.36 12.77
C ALA A 263 10.50 -7.01 13.00
N ASP A 264 10.17 -5.72 13.17
CA ASP A 264 8.79 -5.26 13.32
C ASP A 264 8.02 -5.42 11.98
N VAL A 265 8.70 -5.21 10.84
CA VAL A 265 8.15 -5.46 9.49
C VAL A 265 7.87 -6.96 9.27
N ALA A 266 8.80 -7.85 9.62
CA ALA A 266 8.61 -9.29 9.50
C ALA A 266 7.44 -9.77 10.38
N ALA A 267 7.38 -9.32 11.64
CA ALA A 267 6.27 -9.61 12.54
C ALA A 267 4.93 -9.11 12.00
N ALA A 268 4.86 -7.88 11.48
CA ALA A 268 3.65 -7.29 10.90
C ALA A 268 3.12 -8.07 9.68
N VAL A 269 4.02 -8.58 8.83
CA VAL A 269 3.69 -9.41 7.67
C VAL A 269 3.18 -10.78 8.12
N GLU A 270 3.94 -11.49 8.96
CA GLU A 270 3.64 -12.88 9.29
C GLU A 270 2.53 -13.00 10.34
N HIS A 271 2.75 -12.49 11.55
CA HIS A 271 1.85 -12.68 12.69
C HIS A 271 0.82 -11.54 12.85
N GLY A 272 1.21 -10.31 12.50
CA GLY A 272 0.39 -9.11 12.57
C GLY A 272 1.08 -8.00 13.36
N PHE A 273 0.44 -6.85 13.43
CA PHE A 273 0.94 -5.70 14.19
C PHE A 273 0.85 -6.00 15.69
N GLY A 274 1.98 -6.35 16.31
CA GLY A 274 2.07 -6.56 17.75
C GLY A 274 2.43 -5.30 18.55
N ARG A 275 2.83 -4.22 17.87
CA ARG A 275 3.26 -2.93 18.45
C ARG A 275 2.97 -1.78 17.48
N THR A 276 2.77 -0.58 18.01
CA THR A 276 2.65 0.66 17.25
C THR A 276 4.05 1.21 16.89
N ASN A 277 4.19 1.81 15.71
CA ASN A 277 5.45 2.42 15.25
C ASN A 277 5.60 3.89 15.69
N GLY A 278 4.61 4.46 16.40
CA GLY A 278 4.67 5.81 16.98
C GLY A 278 5.89 6.06 17.88
N GLN A 279 6.45 5.02 18.51
CA GLN A 279 7.72 5.10 19.25
C GLN A 279 8.90 5.62 18.40
N PHE A 280 8.89 5.40 17.08
CA PHE A 280 9.91 5.90 16.16
C PHE A 280 9.64 7.33 15.68
N LEU A 281 8.42 7.84 15.88
CA LEU A 281 8.05 9.24 15.60
C LEU A 281 8.29 10.16 16.82
N GLY A 282 8.26 9.60 18.04
CA GLY A 282 8.46 10.34 19.28
C GLY A 282 7.40 11.44 19.45
N GLY A 283 7.84 12.68 19.70
CA GLY A 283 6.93 13.84 19.80
C GLY A 283 6.16 14.18 18.52
N ARG A 284 6.45 13.53 17.39
CA ARG A 284 5.71 13.64 16.12
C ARG A 284 4.69 12.50 15.92
N ALA A 285 4.44 11.67 16.93
CA ALA A 285 3.34 10.70 16.91
C ALA A 285 2.01 11.41 17.12
N HIS A 286 0.99 11.02 16.35
CA HIS A 286 -0.37 11.54 16.43
C HIS A 286 -1.26 10.49 17.12
N GLY A 287 -1.15 10.37 18.44
CA GLY A 287 -1.76 9.29 19.24
C GLY A 287 -0.98 7.97 19.23
N ASP A 288 -1.49 6.99 19.97
CA ASP A 288 -0.98 5.60 20.01
C ASP A 288 -1.77 4.70 19.04
N GLY A 289 -1.25 4.62 17.82
CA GLY A 289 -1.75 3.79 16.73
C GLY A 289 -0.63 3.44 15.75
N VAL A 290 -0.94 2.65 14.74
CA VAL A 290 -0.01 2.40 13.64
C VAL A 290 -0.06 3.58 12.68
N HIS A 291 1.06 4.29 12.55
CA HIS A 291 1.27 5.41 11.64
C HIS A 291 1.71 4.88 10.26
N LEU A 292 0.92 5.15 9.22
CA LEU A 292 1.24 4.84 7.83
C LEU A 292 1.26 6.14 7.01
N SER A 293 2.28 6.35 6.18
CA SER A 293 2.31 7.53 5.31
C SER A 293 1.51 7.28 4.02
N PRO A 294 0.77 8.26 3.48
CA PRO A 294 -0.01 8.07 2.25
C PRO A 294 0.86 7.69 1.03
N PRO A 295 0.27 7.13 -0.04
CA PRO A 295 1.01 6.62 -1.20
C PRO A 295 1.91 7.64 -1.89
N GLN A 296 1.61 8.93 -1.73
CA GLN A 296 2.35 10.08 -2.24
C GLN A 296 3.64 10.38 -1.44
N TYR A 297 3.79 9.82 -0.23
CA TYR A 297 4.81 10.17 0.76
C TYR A 297 5.56 8.96 1.37
N PRO A 298 6.02 7.95 0.58
CA PRO A 298 6.78 6.80 1.11
C PRO A 298 8.01 7.19 1.93
N HIS A 299 8.62 8.33 1.61
CA HIS A 299 9.75 8.90 2.34
C HIS A 299 9.50 8.96 3.85
N ALA A 300 8.31 9.38 4.30
CA ALA A 300 8.02 9.55 5.73
C ALA A 300 8.10 8.22 6.50
N SER A 301 7.56 7.12 5.93
CA SER A 301 7.69 5.79 6.50
C SER A 301 9.08 5.17 6.30
N ALA A 302 9.76 5.46 5.19
CA ALA A 302 11.15 5.03 4.98
C ALA A 302 12.11 5.56 6.07
N MET A 303 11.86 6.76 6.61
CA MET A 303 12.63 7.35 7.71
C MET A 303 12.40 6.66 9.08
N LEU A 304 11.39 5.80 9.21
CA LEU A 304 11.14 4.98 10.41
C LEU A 304 11.84 3.60 10.34
N THR A 305 12.45 3.28 9.20
CA THR A 305 13.19 2.03 9.02
C THR A 305 14.60 2.13 9.61
N LYS A 306 15.22 0.97 9.78
CA LYS A 306 16.67 0.83 10.00
C LYS A 306 17.19 -0.21 9.01
N PRO A 307 18.39 -0.01 8.43
CA PRO A 307 19.02 -1.05 7.63
C PRO A 307 19.22 -2.32 8.44
N ASP A 308 19.04 -3.47 7.78
CA ASP A 308 19.34 -4.79 8.31
C ASP A 308 20.84 -5.11 8.22
N GLU A 309 21.20 -6.37 8.53
CA GLU A 309 22.59 -6.87 8.46
C GLU A 309 23.16 -6.86 7.02
N ASN A 310 22.31 -6.79 5.99
CA ASN A 310 22.68 -6.68 4.58
C ASN A 310 22.75 -5.22 4.08
N GLY A 311 22.46 -4.24 4.94
CA GLY A 311 22.37 -2.83 4.59
C GLY A 311 21.08 -2.44 3.86
N GLU A 312 20.05 -3.27 3.91
CA GLU A 312 18.75 -3.05 3.27
C GLU A 312 17.71 -2.54 4.27
N ALA A 313 16.93 -1.55 3.86
CA ALA A 313 15.77 -1.06 4.58
C ALA A 313 14.49 -1.63 3.97
N HIS A 314 13.45 -1.78 4.79
CA HIS A 314 12.21 -2.45 4.38
C HIS A 314 10.98 -1.65 4.81
N ILE A 315 10.05 -1.44 3.88
CA ILE A 315 8.71 -0.90 4.15
C ILE A 315 7.64 -1.82 3.58
N VAL A 316 6.41 -1.67 4.07
CA VAL A 316 5.25 -2.44 3.59
C VAL A 316 4.25 -1.50 2.91
N LEU A 317 3.81 -1.85 1.70
CA LEU A 317 2.61 -1.29 1.11
C LEU A 317 1.40 -2.06 1.65
N CYS A 318 0.59 -1.37 2.44
CA CYS A 318 -0.63 -1.88 3.06
C CYS A 318 -1.88 -1.33 2.35
N ARG A 319 -2.99 -2.06 2.44
CA ARG A 319 -4.33 -1.48 2.39
C ARG A 319 -4.80 -1.10 3.79
N VAL A 320 -5.56 -0.02 3.89
CA VAL A 320 -6.00 0.59 5.16
C VAL A 320 -7.46 1.01 5.07
N LEU A 321 -8.28 0.52 6.01
CA LEU A 321 -9.67 0.92 6.18
C LEU A 321 -9.76 2.13 7.12
N MET A 322 -9.70 3.34 6.56
CA MET A 322 -9.69 4.56 7.37
C MET A 322 -11.03 4.87 8.04
N GLY A 323 -12.18 4.56 7.42
CA GLY A 323 -13.44 5.13 7.91
C GLY A 323 -13.42 6.66 7.85
N ARG A 324 -14.22 7.31 8.70
CA ARG A 324 -14.15 8.75 8.93
C ARG A 324 -12.94 9.09 9.83
N PRO A 325 -11.98 9.90 9.36
CA PRO A 325 -10.83 10.30 10.16
C PRO A 325 -11.08 11.58 10.97
N GLU A 326 -10.54 11.66 12.17
CA GLU A 326 -10.38 12.91 12.94
C GLU A 326 -8.98 13.53 12.75
N ALA A 327 -8.86 14.84 12.96
CA ALA A 327 -7.58 15.53 13.01
C ALA A 327 -6.98 15.44 14.44
N VAL A 328 -5.88 14.70 14.59
CA VAL A 328 -5.22 14.52 15.90
C VAL A 328 -3.86 15.24 15.92
N PRO A 329 -3.59 16.10 16.92
CA PRO A 329 -2.33 16.83 17.00
C PRO A 329 -1.15 15.92 17.36
N ALA A 330 0.06 16.33 16.97
CA ALA A 330 1.29 15.68 17.36
C ALA A 330 1.47 15.70 18.90
N SER A 331 2.08 14.66 19.47
CA SER A 331 2.16 14.39 20.91
C SER A 331 0.82 14.18 21.63
N SER A 332 -0.30 13.96 20.91
CA SER A 332 -1.57 13.57 21.54
C SER A 332 -1.42 12.24 22.32
N PRO A 333 -2.00 12.12 23.54
CA PRO A 333 -2.01 10.88 24.32
C PRO A 333 -3.16 9.93 23.94
N GLN A 334 -3.96 10.28 22.92
CA GLN A 334 -5.14 9.54 22.47
C GLN A 334 -4.77 8.18 21.86
N PHE A 335 -5.58 7.15 22.14
CA PHE A 335 -5.31 5.75 21.75
C PHE A 335 -6.55 5.02 21.17
N HIS A 336 -7.63 5.78 20.93
CA HIS A 336 -8.93 5.35 20.41
C HIS A 336 -9.64 6.57 19.77
N PRO A 337 -10.75 6.41 19.04
CA PRO A 337 -11.51 7.53 18.50
C PRO A 337 -12.00 8.49 19.61
N SER A 338 -12.02 9.80 19.35
CA SER A 338 -12.51 10.79 20.32
C SER A 338 -14.03 10.77 20.52
N SER A 339 -14.78 10.26 19.55
CA SER A 339 -16.22 9.98 19.64
C SER A 339 -16.60 8.83 18.69
N ASP A 340 -17.82 8.31 18.84
CA ASP A 340 -18.40 7.29 17.95
C ASP A 340 -18.63 7.79 16.50
N GLU A 341 -18.35 9.06 16.19
CA GLU A 341 -18.38 9.61 14.83
C GLU A 341 -17.13 9.25 14.02
N TYR A 342 -16.02 8.93 14.69
CA TYR A 342 -14.70 8.73 14.08
C TYR A 342 -14.24 7.28 14.15
N ASP A 343 -13.39 6.90 13.20
CA ASP A 343 -12.87 5.55 13.07
C ASP A 343 -11.34 5.50 13.08
N SER A 344 -10.65 6.58 12.71
CA SER A 344 -9.18 6.65 12.61
C SER A 344 -8.72 8.09 12.78
N ALA A 345 -7.42 8.34 12.79
CA ALA A 345 -6.87 9.70 12.85
C ALA A 345 -5.96 10.04 11.67
N VAL A 346 -5.82 11.34 11.42
CA VAL A 346 -4.85 11.95 10.51
C VAL A 346 -4.17 13.15 11.18
N ASP A 347 -2.99 13.52 10.68
CA ASP A 347 -2.29 14.75 11.06
C ASP A 347 -2.93 16.02 10.47
N ASN A 348 -3.57 15.89 9.30
CA ASN A 348 -4.29 16.97 8.63
C ASN A 348 -5.40 16.39 7.71
N LEU A 349 -6.59 17.01 7.70
CA LEU A 349 -7.74 16.51 6.93
C LEU A 349 -7.64 16.79 5.41
N GLU A 350 -7.03 17.91 5.02
CA GLU A 350 -6.91 18.32 3.61
C GLU A 350 -5.72 17.66 2.90
N ASN A 351 -4.59 17.58 3.60
CA ASN A 351 -3.30 17.10 3.07
C ASN A 351 -2.56 16.23 4.10
N PRO A 352 -3.11 15.05 4.45
CA PRO A 352 -2.52 14.15 5.43
C PRO A 352 -1.12 13.69 5.01
N ARG A 353 -0.19 13.67 5.97
CA ARG A 353 1.12 13.00 5.87
C ARG A 353 1.18 11.71 6.70
N TRP A 354 0.25 11.54 7.64
CA TRP A 354 0.04 10.34 8.43
C TRP A 354 -1.42 9.92 8.44
N TYR A 355 -1.63 8.64 8.17
CA TYR A 355 -2.82 7.89 8.55
C TYR A 355 -2.51 7.14 9.85
N VAL A 356 -3.43 7.16 10.81
CA VAL A 356 -3.26 6.47 12.10
C VAL A 356 -4.44 5.54 12.33
N VAL A 357 -4.17 4.24 12.37
CA VAL A 357 -5.15 3.23 12.78
C VAL A 357 -4.87 2.87 14.24
N TRP A 358 -5.90 2.95 15.08
CA TRP A 358 -5.80 2.69 16.52
C TRP A 358 -5.30 1.27 16.82
N SER A 359 -4.61 1.12 17.95
CA SER A 359 -3.97 -0.14 18.35
C SER A 359 -4.97 -1.28 18.62
N THR A 360 -6.24 -0.96 18.88
CA THR A 360 -7.36 -1.90 18.96
C THR A 360 -7.66 -2.59 17.62
N ASP A 361 -7.55 -1.85 16.51
CA ASP A 361 -8.09 -2.26 15.21
C ASP A 361 -7.00 -2.62 14.19
N MET A 362 -5.73 -2.35 14.49
CA MET A 362 -4.62 -2.45 13.53
C MET A 362 -4.51 -3.81 12.81
N ASN A 363 -5.00 -4.91 13.41
CA ASN A 363 -4.98 -6.24 12.81
C ASN A 363 -6.22 -6.62 11.98
N THR A 364 -7.30 -5.83 12.04
CA THR A 364 -8.49 -5.97 11.18
C THR A 364 -8.56 -4.87 10.12
N ARG A 365 -7.97 -3.70 10.36
CA ARG A 365 -8.08 -2.52 9.47
C ARG A 365 -6.82 -2.18 8.68
N ILE A 366 -5.74 -2.96 8.84
CA ILE A 366 -4.53 -2.89 8.01
C ILE A 366 -4.24 -4.26 7.41
N LEU A 367 -4.07 -4.32 6.09
CA LEU A 367 -3.69 -5.52 5.35
C LEU A 367 -2.37 -5.28 4.59
N PRO A 368 -1.24 -5.83 5.07
CA PRO A 368 0.00 -5.94 4.29
C PRO A 368 -0.26 -6.61 2.93
N GLU A 369 0.15 -5.96 1.82
CA GLU A 369 0.03 -6.54 0.47
C GLU A 369 1.40 -6.75 -0.20
N TYR A 370 2.36 -5.83 -0.02
CA TYR A 370 3.72 -5.98 -0.55
C TYR A 370 4.79 -5.49 0.44
N VAL A 371 5.91 -6.20 0.55
CA VAL A 371 7.14 -5.73 1.22
C VAL A 371 8.10 -5.23 0.15
N VAL A 372 8.67 -4.04 0.35
CA VAL A 372 9.69 -3.44 -0.51
C VAL A 372 11.00 -3.37 0.25
N SER A 373 11.99 -4.16 -0.18
CA SER A 373 13.38 -4.01 0.23
C SER A 373 14.08 -2.99 -0.66
N PHE A 374 14.84 -2.08 -0.08
CA PHE A 374 15.61 -1.08 -0.81
C PHE A 374 16.90 -0.72 -0.07
N ARG A 375 17.91 -0.29 -0.82
CA ARG A 375 19.12 0.34 -0.28
C ARG A 375 19.00 1.85 -0.45
N TRP A 376 19.48 2.59 0.54
CA TRP A 376 19.55 4.04 0.53
C TRP A 376 20.90 4.47 1.13
N PRO A 377 21.90 4.84 0.30
CA PRO A 377 23.28 5.09 0.77
C PRO A 377 23.39 6.15 1.86
N ASN A 378 22.57 7.20 1.77
CA ASN A 378 22.51 8.31 2.71
C ASN A 378 21.13 8.35 3.40
N LEU A 379 20.60 7.21 3.87
CA LEU A 379 19.37 7.21 4.69
C LEU A 379 19.58 8.13 5.90
N PRO A 380 18.89 9.28 6.01
CA PRO A 380 19.14 10.21 7.10
C PRO A 380 18.53 9.60 8.37
N GLN A 381 19.39 8.91 9.14
CA GLN A 381 18.97 8.24 10.36
C GLN A 381 18.34 9.25 11.29
N MET A 382 17.10 8.99 11.72
CA MET A 382 16.43 9.86 12.69
C MET A 382 17.17 9.76 14.02
N GLU A 383 18.04 10.74 14.29
CA GLU A 383 18.80 10.84 15.53
C GLU A 383 17.86 10.96 16.73
N GLY A 384 17.70 9.86 17.46
CA GLY A 384 17.61 9.92 18.92
C GLY A 384 18.98 10.31 19.49
N SER A 385 19.36 11.58 19.33
CA SER A 385 20.56 12.25 19.85
C SER A 385 21.83 11.38 19.95
N SER A 386 22.57 11.20 18.85
CA SER A 386 23.88 10.51 18.83
C SER A 386 24.83 10.91 17.68
N GLY A 387 25.02 12.20 17.47
CA GLY A 387 26.35 12.80 17.62
C GLY A 387 27.17 13.05 16.35
N LEU A 388 26.98 14.24 15.77
CA LEU A 388 27.99 14.85 14.90
C LEU A 388 29.19 15.36 15.74
N GLY A 389 30.38 14.83 15.48
CA GLY A 389 31.57 15.11 16.30
C GLY A 389 32.23 16.46 16.03
N SER A 390 32.53 17.20 17.10
CA SER A 390 33.55 18.27 17.11
C SER A 390 34.52 18.08 18.29
N LYS A 391 35.70 18.72 18.22
CA LYS A 391 36.88 18.29 18.99
C LYS A 391 36.93 18.83 20.43
N LEU A 392 37.27 17.94 21.36
CA LEU A 392 37.82 18.16 22.71
C LEU A 392 37.37 19.41 23.51
N LYS A 393 36.55 19.16 24.54
CA LYS A 393 36.84 19.56 25.93
C LYS A 393 36.03 18.67 26.90
N LYS A 394 36.70 18.04 27.88
CA LYS A 394 36.02 17.42 29.04
C LYS A 394 35.61 18.55 30.00
N PRO A 395 34.44 18.44 30.65
CA PRO A 395 34.47 18.11 32.09
C PRO A 395 33.33 17.19 32.59
N SER A 396 33.58 16.67 33.81
CA SER A 396 32.66 16.11 34.85
C SER A 396 31.63 14.99 34.53
N PRO A 397 31.48 13.99 35.42
CA PRO A 397 30.54 12.87 35.26
C PRO A 397 29.16 13.17 35.90
N ALA A 398 28.28 13.86 35.17
CA ALA A 398 26.96 14.26 35.70
C ALA A 398 25.77 14.06 34.74
N ALA A 399 25.77 12.98 33.96
CA ALA A 399 24.62 12.57 33.13
C ALA A 399 24.28 11.10 33.36
N THR A 400 23.22 10.82 34.13
CA THR A 400 22.70 9.46 34.29
C THR A 400 22.09 8.97 32.98
N ARG A 401 22.83 8.12 32.26
CA ARG A 401 22.31 7.26 31.18
C ARG A 401 21.04 6.56 31.68
N ASP A 402 19.99 6.52 30.86
CA ASP A 402 18.62 6.16 31.28
C ASP A 402 18.56 4.76 31.95
N MET A 403 18.65 4.71 33.28
CA MET A 403 18.51 3.45 34.05
C MET A 403 17.04 3.07 34.25
N PHE A 404 16.11 4.01 34.07
CA PHE A 404 14.69 3.81 34.37
C PHE A 404 13.96 2.83 33.43
N PRO A 405 14.26 2.73 32.13
CA PRO A 405 13.71 1.65 31.29
C PRO A 405 14.11 0.26 31.79
N MET A 406 15.39 0.05 32.13
CA MET A 406 15.87 -1.21 32.71
C MET A 406 15.25 -1.48 34.09
N LEU A 407 15.09 -0.45 34.93
CA LEU A 407 14.37 -0.53 36.19
C LEU A 407 12.93 -1.02 35.98
N LEU A 408 12.22 -0.48 34.98
CA LEU A 408 10.85 -0.89 34.64
C LEU A 408 10.79 -2.35 34.19
N THR A 409 11.67 -2.76 33.26
CA THR A 409 11.75 -4.14 32.74
C THR A 409 12.08 -5.16 33.83
N GLU A 410 12.88 -4.80 34.84
CA GLU A 410 13.16 -5.71 35.94
C GLU A 410 12.02 -5.74 36.98
N ILE A 411 11.37 -4.58 37.28
CA ILE A 411 10.18 -4.53 38.15
C ILE A 411 9.02 -5.35 37.56
N GLN A 412 8.87 -5.41 36.22
CA GLN A 412 7.90 -6.27 35.53
C GLN A 412 8.00 -7.75 35.92
N ARG A 413 9.17 -8.21 36.38
CA ARG A 413 9.37 -9.61 36.81
C ARG A 413 8.85 -9.91 38.22
N PHE A 414 8.51 -8.88 39.01
CA PHE A 414 8.13 -9.00 40.42
C PHE A 414 6.74 -8.43 40.76
N VAL A 415 6.04 -7.80 39.80
CA VAL A 415 4.81 -7.03 40.06
C VAL A 415 3.70 -7.41 39.06
N PRO A 416 2.49 -7.81 39.52
CA PRO A 416 1.38 -8.17 38.64
C PRO A 416 0.93 -7.05 37.67
N SER A 417 0.50 -7.46 36.47
CA SER A 417 0.12 -6.59 35.34
C SER A 417 -0.78 -5.38 35.69
N PRO A 418 -1.82 -5.47 36.55
CA PRO A 418 -2.63 -4.29 36.90
C PRO A 418 -1.83 -3.19 37.60
N LYS A 419 -0.89 -3.54 38.50
CA LYS A 419 -0.02 -2.57 39.17
C LYS A 419 1.01 -1.97 38.23
N LEU A 420 1.47 -2.74 37.24
CA LEU A 420 2.42 -2.31 36.21
C LEU A 420 1.84 -1.18 35.33
N GLN A 421 0.57 -1.25 34.93
CA GLN A 421 -0.04 -0.19 34.12
C GLN A 421 -0.04 1.15 34.86
N THR A 422 -0.37 1.16 36.15
CA THR A 422 -0.30 2.36 37.00
C THR A 422 1.14 2.87 37.13
N LEU A 423 2.12 1.99 37.29
CA LEU A 423 3.54 2.35 37.32
C LEU A 423 3.99 3.03 36.00
N GLN A 424 3.62 2.46 34.86
CA GLN A 424 3.98 2.98 33.54
C GLN A 424 3.29 4.33 33.24
N ARG A 425 2.02 4.50 33.64
CA ARG A 425 1.31 5.80 33.57
C ARG A 425 2.02 6.86 34.42
N THR A 426 2.36 6.57 35.67
CA THR A 426 3.05 7.53 36.54
C THR A 426 4.48 7.85 36.07
N TYR A 427 5.22 6.87 35.54
CA TYR A 427 6.53 7.09 34.93
C TYR A 427 6.43 8.03 33.70
N ASN A 428 5.40 7.87 32.87
CA ASN A 428 5.17 8.76 31.74
C ASN A 428 4.85 10.19 32.20
N CYS A 429 4.06 10.38 33.26
CA CYS A 429 3.86 11.71 33.87
C CYS A 429 5.17 12.32 34.39
N PHE A 430 6.06 11.51 34.99
CA PHE A 430 7.38 11.97 35.41
C PHE A 430 8.30 12.36 34.24
N LYS A 431 8.41 11.54 33.18
CA LYS A 431 9.22 11.88 31.98
C LYS A 431 8.66 13.09 31.22
N ARG A 432 7.35 13.38 31.32
CA ARG A 432 6.71 14.62 30.81
C ARG A 432 6.86 15.84 31.75
N GLY A 433 7.60 15.72 32.86
CA GLY A 433 7.80 16.82 33.81
C GLY A 433 6.58 17.18 34.69
N GLN A 434 5.48 16.42 34.59
CA GLN A 434 4.21 16.67 35.28
C GLN A 434 4.21 16.20 36.74
N MET A 435 5.30 15.60 37.21
CA MET A 435 5.49 15.12 38.57
C MET A 435 6.93 15.38 39.02
N LYS A 436 7.12 15.84 40.26
CA LYS A 436 8.46 16.09 40.81
C LYS A 436 9.17 14.77 41.17
N LYS A 437 10.50 14.77 41.11
CA LYS A 437 11.34 13.58 41.34
C LYS A 437 11.10 12.93 42.72
N ASP A 438 10.87 13.73 43.75
CA ASP A 438 10.56 13.27 45.11
C ASP A 438 9.16 12.64 45.21
N GLN A 439 8.17 13.16 44.47
CA GLN A 439 6.83 12.59 44.38
C GLN A 439 6.88 11.23 43.66
N PHE A 440 7.62 11.16 42.55
CA PHE A 440 7.81 9.91 41.80
C PHE A 440 8.53 8.84 42.63
N ILE A 441 9.60 9.21 43.37
CA ILE A 441 10.30 8.27 44.26
C ILE A 441 9.39 7.78 45.40
N ARG A 442 8.58 8.66 46.00
CA ARG A 442 7.59 8.26 47.02
C ARG A 442 6.53 7.31 46.45
N PHE A 443 6.04 7.57 45.25
CA PHE A 443 5.13 6.67 44.54
C PHE A 443 5.79 5.30 44.30
N LEU A 444 7.03 5.25 43.79
CA LEU A 444 7.73 3.98 43.56
C LEU A 444 7.81 3.15 44.85
N ARG A 445 8.23 3.76 45.96
CA ARG A 445 8.32 3.08 47.28
C ARG A 445 6.97 2.56 47.75
N SER A 446 5.93 3.38 47.69
CA SER A 446 4.59 3.02 48.15
C SER A 446 3.88 1.99 47.27
N HIS A 447 4.18 1.93 45.97
CA HIS A 447 3.44 1.11 44.99
C HIS A 447 4.13 -0.23 44.66
N ILE A 448 5.47 -0.29 44.80
CA ILE A 448 6.30 -1.48 44.52
C ILE A 448 6.89 -2.08 45.80
N GLY A 449 7.15 -1.27 46.83
CA GLY A 449 7.82 -1.67 48.07
C GLY A 449 9.34 -1.54 48.00
N ASP A 450 9.95 -0.97 49.05
CA ASP A 450 11.41 -0.76 49.12
C ASP A 450 12.23 -2.07 49.01
N ASN A 451 11.68 -3.21 49.44
CA ASN A 451 12.35 -4.52 49.31
C ASN A 451 12.60 -4.89 47.83
N VAL A 452 11.58 -4.78 46.97
CA VAL A 452 11.71 -5.08 45.53
C VAL A 452 12.62 -4.04 44.86
N LEU A 453 12.45 -2.76 45.19
CA LEU A 453 13.32 -1.70 44.68
C LEU A 453 14.79 -1.92 45.06
N THR A 454 15.07 -2.43 46.28
CA THR A 454 16.43 -2.73 46.76
C THR A 454 17.02 -3.93 46.02
N THR A 455 16.26 -5.00 45.82
CA THR A 455 16.69 -6.17 45.03
C THR A 455 17.04 -5.79 43.60
N VAL A 456 16.18 -5.02 42.93
CA VAL A 456 16.44 -4.51 41.57
C VAL A 456 17.64 -3.56 41.55
N ALA A 457 17.77 -2.67 42.55
CA ALA A 457 18.89 -1.72 42.63
C ALA A 457 20.25 -2.38 42.92
N LYS A 458 20.28 -3.53 43.60
CA LYS A 458 21.49 -4.37 43.73
C LYS A 458 21.86 -5.00 42.38
N LYS A 459 20.90 -5.69 41.76
CA LYS A 459 21.09 -6.38 40.47
C LYS A 459 21.55 -5.43 39.35
N LEU A 460 21.01 -4.21 39.28
CA LEU A 460 21.43 -3.17 38.33
C LEU A 460 22.78 -2.50 38.66
N ARG A 461 23.40 -2.81 39.80
CA ARG A 461 24.74 -2.34 40.18
C ARG A 461 25.85 -3.39 40.01
N GLY A 462 25.51 -4.62 39.63
CA GLY A 462 26.52 -5.67 39.36
C GLY A 462 27.13 -6.30 40.62
N TYR A 463 26.30 -6.55 41.64
CA TYR A 463 26.59 -7.39 42.80
C TYR A 463 25.50 -8.48 42.92
#